data_AF-A0A8I2YJ95-F1
#
_entry.id   AF-A0A8I2YJ95-F1
#
_cell.length_a   1.000
_cell.length_b   1.000
_cell.length_c   1.000
_cell.angle_alpha   90.00
_cell.angle_beta   90.00
_cell.angle_gamma   90.00
#
_symmetry.space_group_name_H-M   'P 1'
#
loop_
_entity.id
_entity.type
_entity.pdbx_description
1 polymer ?
#
loop_
_entity_poly.entity_id
_entity_poly.type
_entity_poly.pdbx_seq_one_letter_code
_entity_poly.pdbx_strand_id
1 'polypeptide(L)'
;MDNPTSAHTTDPVLPDASISALKRRIAALEEENVQLTSKISRSPIHSWTREGRAIRRLVNLIDPVTDLIVEYDQRLELAGGNENLELVESTAEQNRAFRSFKKLIIWCPSLKRTMQVPIELTLACNQLKRGADGARGDDANILKFSVATWLNEQQPPPCPLLLADDKRGRGFNHDLTGSLLCPVDFNWLDAPTRYAIRDYHPNYAITAHMWPRGNTC
;
A
#
# COMPACT_ATOMS: atom_id res chain seq x y z
N MET A 1 -63.64 -2.90 56.60
CA MET A 1 -62.38 -3.30 55.93
C MET A 1 -61.95 -2.10 55.13
N ASP A 2 -60.96 -1.40 55.66
CA ASP A 2 -60.56 -0.06 55.26
C ASP A 2 -59.84 -0.06 53.91
N ASN A 3 -60.15 0.93 53.09
CA ASN A 3 -59.39 1.27 51.89
C ASN A 3 -58.61 2.55 52.18
N PRO A 4 -57.26 2.54 52.20
CA PRO A 4 -56.50 3.76 52.49
C PRO A 4 -56.38 4.62 51.24
N THR A 5 -56.89 5.85 51.37
CA THR A 5 -56.76 6.95 50.41
C THR A 5 -55.29 7.25 50.12
N SER A 6 -54.95 7.22 48.83
CA SER A 6 -53.64 7.54 48.25
C SER A 6 -53.15 8.94 48.65
N ALA A 7 -51.98 9.01 49.29
CA ALA A 7 -51.26 10.26 49.49
C ALA A 7 -50.50 10.61 48.20
N HIS A 8 -50.97 11.63 47.50
CA HIS A 8 -50.31 12.19 46.33
C HIS A 8 -49.06 12.95 46.80
N THR A 9 -47.88 12.34 46.65
CA THR A 9 -46.59 13.01 46.85
C THR A 9 -46.41 14.01 45.71
N THR A 10 -46.48 15.31 46.02
CA THR A 10 -46.10 16.39 45.09
C THR A 10 -44.59 16.53 45.11
N ASP A 11 -43.93 16.21 44.00
CA ASP A 11 -42.51 16.47 43.82
C ASP A 11 -42.19 17.97 43.96
N PRO A 12 -41.03 18.36 44.54
CA PRO A 12 -40.67 19.76 44.65
C PRO A 12 -40.41 20.34 43.25
N VAL A 13 -41.31 21.21 42.80
CA VAL A 13 -41.14 21.98 41.56
C VAL A 13 -39.99 22.98 41.77
N LEU A 14 -38.86 22.75 41.10
CA LEU A 14 -37.74 23.69 41.13
C LEU A 14 -38.17 25.08 40.59
N PRO A 15 -37.65 26.18 41.15
CA PRO A 15 -37.96 27.54 40.67
C PRO A 15 -37.63 27.71 39.19
N ASP A 16 -38.48 28.37 38.43
CA ASP A 16 -38.37 28.55 36.97
C ASP A 16 -37.03 29.20 36.52
N ALA A 17 -36.47 30.06 37.38
CA ALA A 17 -35.14 30.63 37.20
C ALA A 17 -34.01 29.58 37.26
N SER A 18 -34.16 28.56 38.10
CA SER A 18 -33.22 27.43 38.21
C SER A 18 -33.31 26.50 37.00
N ILE A 19 -34.53 26.22 36.53
CA ILE A 19 -34.78 25.47 35.29
C ILE A 19 -34.14 26.20 34.10
N SER A 20 -34.31 27.52 34.02
CA SER A 20 -33.71 28.34 32.97
C SER A 20 -32.18 28.35 33.01
N ALA A 21 -31.58 28.35 34.20
CA ALA A 21 -30.13 28.25 34.37
C ALA A 21 -29.59 26.89 33.93
N LEU A 22 -30.27 25.80 34.29
CA LEU A 22 -29.91 24.44 33.88
C LEU A 22 -30.02 24.26 32.36
N LYS A 23 -31.07 24.78 31.72
CA LYS A 23 -31.22 24.75 30.26
C LYS A 23 -30.06 25.44 29.53
N ARG A 24 -29.62 26.61 30.01
CA ARG A 24 -28.44 27.30 29.45
C ARG A 24 -27.16 26.48 29.63
N ARG A 25 -26.99 25.80 30.76
CA ARG A 25 -25.83 24.94 31.02
C ARG A 25 -25.80 23.72 30.11
N ILE A 26 -26.96 23.08 29.88
CA ILE A 26 -27.10 21.96 28.95
C ILE A 26 -26.74 22.40 27.53
N ALA A 27 -27.30 23.52 27.05
CA ALA A 27 -26.98 24.03 25.71
C ALA A 27 -25.49 24.32 25.52
N ALA A 28 -24.83 24.90 26.53
CA ALA A 28 -23.38 25.14 26.49
C ALA A 28 -22.56 23.84 26.44
N LEU A 29 -22.98 22.81 27.18
CA LEU A 29 -22.31 21.50 27.18
C LEU A 29 -22.55 20.74 25.87
N GLU A 30 -23.73 20.86 25.27
CA GLU A 30 -24.03 20.28 23.96
C GLU A 30 -23.20 20.91 22.85
N GLU A 31 -23.03 22.25 22.88
CA GLU A 31 -22.15 22.95 21.95
C GLU A 31 -20.69 22.51 22.10
N GLU A 32 -20.20 22.40 23.34
CA GLU A 32 -18.84 21.90 23.62
C GLU A 32 -18.66 20.46 23.12
N ASN A 33 -19.64 19.58 23.31
CA ASN A 33 -19.63 18.22 22.80
C ASN A 33 -19.59 18.15 21.27
N VAL A 34 -20.35 19.00 20.57
CA VAL A 34 -20.31 19.12 19.10
C VAL A 34 -18.92 19.57 18.64
N GLN A 35 -18.32 20.54 19.33
CA GLN A 35 -16.97 20.98 19.01
C GLN A 35 -15.92 19.88 19.26
N LEU A 36 -16.01 19.15 20.38
CA LEU A 36 -15.08 18.07 20.72
C LEU A 36 -15.17 16.89 19.73
N THR A 37 -16.39 16.44 19.41
CA THR A 37 -16.63 15.39 18.41
C THR A 37 -16.13 15.80 17.02
N SER A 38 -16.30 17.06 16.63
CA SER A 38 -15.75 17.57 15.36
C SER A 38 -14.22 17.57 15.31
N LYS A 39 -13.54 17.80 16.44
CA LYS A 39 -12.07 17.75 16.55
C LYS A 39 -11.53 16.32 16.48
N ILE A 40 -12.24 15.35 17.05
CA ILE A 40 -11.92 13.92 16.96
C ILE A 40 -12.00 13.43 15.51
N SER A 41 -13.03 13.85 14.76
CA SER A 41 -13.19 13.54 13.33
C SER A 41 -12.07 14.14 12.45
N ARG A 42 -11.51 15.30 12.83
CA ARG A 42 -10.51 16.03 12.04
C ARG A 42 -9.07 15.55 12.20
N SER A 43 -8.74 14.78 13.24
CA SER A 43 -7.41 14.17 13.30
C SER A 43 -7.34 13.04 12.28
N PRO A 44 -6.39 13.06 11.32
CA PRO A 44 -6.24 11.95 10.40
C PRO A 44 -5.91 10.71 11.21
N ILE A 45 -6.82 9.73 11.19
CA ILE A 45 -6.56 8.40 11.73
C ILE A 45 -5.26 7.93 11.05
N HIS A 46 -4.25 7.60 11.86
CA HIS A 46 -2.99 7.07 11.39
C HIS A 46 -3.25 5.91 10.41
N SER A 47 -2.85 6.09 9.15
CA SER A 47 -3.21 5.17 8.07
C SER A 47 -1.97 4.39 7.63
N TRP A 48 -1.84 3.18 8.18
CA TRP A 48 -0.81 2.22 7.76
C TRP A 48 -0.88 1.91 6.26
N THR A 49 -2.09 1.92 5.68
CA THR A 49 -2.27 1.76 4.23
C THR A 49 -1.62 2.90 3.45
N ARG A 50 -1.71 4.15 3.92
CA ARG A 50 -1.09 5.31 3.26
C ARG A 50 0.43 5.27 3.39
N GLU A 51 0.94 4.97 4.58
CA GLU A 51 2.39 4.85 4.82
C GLU A 51 2.99 3.70 4.02
N GLY A 52 2.24 2.60 3.87
CA GLY A 52 2.64 1.43 3.10
C GLY A 52 2.96 1.73 1.63
N ARG A 53 2.32 2.75 1.02
CA ARG A 53 2.48 3.05 -0.41
C ARG A 53 3.92 3.38 -0.82
N ALA A 54 4.76 3.89 0.08
CA ALA A 54 6.13 4.24 -0.24
C ALA A 54 7.15 3.13 0.05
N ILE A 55 6.77 2.06 0.75
CA ILE A 55 7.71 1.02 1.21
C ILE A 55 8.50 0.42 0.05
N ARG A 56 7.81 0.08 -1.06
CA ARG A 56 8.45 -0.51 -2.24
C ARG A 56 9.47 0.40 -2.92
N ARG A 57 9.37 1.72 -2.68
CA ARG A 57 10.23 2.74 -3.30
C ARG A 57 11.36 3.19 -2.38
N LEU A 58 11.09 3.31 -1.08
CA LEU A 58 12.01 3.93 -0.12
C LEU A 58 12.70 2.93 0.83
N VAL A 59 12.08 1.77 1.06
CA VAL A 59 12.48 0.83 2.12
C VAL A 59 13.04 -0.46 1.56
N ASN A 60 12.20 -1.25 0.88
CA ASN A 60 12.56 -2.52 0.26
C ASN A 60 11.58 -2.84 -0.88
N LEU A 61 12.12 -3.09 -2.06
CA LEU A 61 11.34 -3.44 -3.25
C LEU A 61 10.76 -4.86 -3.18
N ILE A 62 11.49 -5.79 -2.56
CA ILE A 62 11.27 -7.23 -2.68
C ILE A 62 10.61 -7.78 -1.42
N ASP A 63 11.29 -7.62 -0.28
CA ASP A 63 10.92 -8.34 0.94
C ASP A 63 9.68 -7.72 1.59
N PRO A 64 8.75 -8.53 2.10
CA PRO A 64 7.61 -8.03 2.86
C PRO A 64 8.05 -7.46 4.21
N VAL A 65 7.24 -6.55 4.75
CA VAL A 65 7.48 -5.90 6.04
C VAL A 65 7.71 -6.90 7.18
N THR A 66 6.98 -8.03 7.14
CA THR A 66 7.11 -9.11 8.12
C THR A 66 8.51 -9.69 8.18
N ASP A 67 9.15 -9.90 7.03
CA ASP A 67 10.46 -10.54 6.95
C ASP A 67 11.54 -9.58 7.44
N LEU A 68 11.36 -8.28 7.22
CA LEU A 68 12.23 -7.23 7.78
C LEU A 68 12.15 -7.20 9.32
N ILE A 69 10.96 -7.41 9.88
CA ILE A 69 10.76 -7.47 11.34
C ILE A 69 11.38 -8.75 11.90
N VAL A 70 11.17 -9.90 11.25
CA VAL A 70 11.75 -11.18 11.66
C VAL A 70 13.28 -11.12 11.70
N GLU A 71 13.92 -10.52 10.70
CA GLU A 71 15.38 -10.31 10.70
C GLU A 71 15.83 -9.42 11.88
N TYR A 72 15.06 -8.39 12.21
CA TYR A 72 15.36 -7.56 13.38
C TYR A 72 15.23 -8.33 14.70
N ASP A 73 14.15 -9.10 14.86
CA ASP A 73 13.90 -9.91 16.06
C ASP A 73 15.00 -10.98 16.22
N GLN A 74 15.40 -11.63 15.13
CA GLN A 74 16.49 -12.60 15.12
C GLN A 74 17.82 -11.97 15.58
N ARG A 75 18.13 -10.73 15.18
CA ARG A 75 19.33 -10.03 15.65
C ARG A 75 19.27 -9.67 17.13
N LEU A 76 18.10 -9.30 17.65
CA LEU A 76 17.93 -9.05 19.08
C LEU A 76 18.24 -10.29 19.89
N GLU A 77 17.78 -11.46 19.44
CA GLU A 77 18.06 -12.74 20.09
C GLU A 77 19.56 -13.07 20.07
N LEU A 78 20.21 -12.94 18.91
CA LEU A 78 21.63 -13.26 18.74
C LEU A 78 22.58 -12.29 19.45
N ALA A 79 22.19 -11.02 19.59
CA ALA A 79 23.02 -10.01 20.23
C ALA A 79 23.14 -10.22 21.75
N GLY A 80 22.25 -11.01 22.38
CA GLY A 80 22.35 -11.37 23.79
C GLY A 80 22.40 -10.16 24.75
N GLY A 81 21.82 -9.02 24.37
CA GLY A 81 21.88 -7.76 25.12
C GLY A 81 22.96 -6.77 24.68
N ASN A 82 23.77 -7.09 23.66
CA ASN A 82 24.62 -6.10 23.00
C ASN A 82 23.76 -5.09 22.23
N GLU A 83 23.94 -3.80 22.50
CA GLU A 83 23.19 -2.73 21.82
C GLU A 83 23.56 -2.60 20.33
N ASN A 84 24.72 -3.10 19.92
CA ASN A 84 25.20 -2.99 18.54
C ASN A 84 24.82 -4.21 17.69
N LEU A 85 23.59 -4.19 17.18
CA LEU A 85 23.04 -5.20 16.27
C LEU A 85 23.77 -5.32 14.92
N GLU A 86 24.65 -4.37 14.57
CA GLU A 86 25.43 -4.42 13.32
C GLU A 86 26.60 -5.39 13.39
N LEU A 87 27.04 -5.79 14.59
CA LEU A 87 28.14 -6.73 14.79
C LEU A 87 27.72 -8.19 14.72
N VAL A 88 26.41 -8.47 14.64
CA VAL A 88 25.89 -9.84 14.50
C VAL A 88 26.34 -10.41 13.16
N GLU A 89 27.06 -11.53 13.19
CA GLU A 89 27.48 -12.25 11.99
C GLU A 89 26.24 -12.65 11.16
N SER A 90 26.21 -12.24 9.89
CA SER A 90 25.02 -12.33 9.05
C SER A 90 25.40 -12.44 7.59
N THR A 91 24.59 -13.15 6.82
CA THR A 91 24.70 -13.23 5.36
C THR A 91 24.47 -11.87 4.69
N ALA A 92 24.79 -11.76 3.40
CA ALA A 92 24.56 -10.53 2.63
C ALA A 92 23.06 -10.18 2.57
N GLU A 93 22.21 -11.19 2.44
CA GLU A 93 20.76 -11.11 2.38
C GLU A 93 20.19 -10.61 3.71
N GLN A 94 20.60 -11.20 4.82
CA GLN A 94 20.23 -10.76 6.18
C GLN A 94 20.66 -9.31 6.44
N ASN A 95 21.88 -8.94 6.04
CA ASN A 95 22.36 -7.57 6.15
C ASN A 95 21.55 -6.58 5.30
N ARG A 96 21.10 -7.00 4.11
CA ARG A 96 20.20 -6.19 3.27
C ARG A 96 18.84 -6.02 3.95
N ALA A 97 18.24 -7.10 4.46
CA ALA A 97 16.97 -7.07 5.17
C ALA A 97 17.04 -6.17 6.42
N PHE A 98 18.10 -6.28 7.23
CA PHE A 98 18.28 -5.44 8.41
C PHE A 98 18.46 -3.95 8.07
N ARG A 99 19.22 -3.62 7.02
CA ARG A 99 19.32 -2.23 6.53
C ARG A 99 17.96 -1.70 6.07
N SER A 100 17.15 -2.54 5.42
CA SER A 100 15.79 -2.21 5.05
C SER A 100 14.88 -2.04 6.27
N PHE A 101 15.01 -2.86 7.32
CA PHE A 101 14.31 -2.64 8.58
C PHE A 101 14.65 -1.28 9.21
N LYS A 102 15.93 -0.89 9.24
CA LYS A 102 16.32 0.44 9.72
C LYS A 102 15.63 1.56 8.93
N LYS A 103 15.58 1.44 7.59
CA LYS A 103 14.85 2.38 6.73
C LYS A 103 13.33 2.36 7.00
N LEU A 104 12.77 1.19 7.27
CA LEU A 104 11.35 1.02 7.59
C LEU A 104 10.97 1.81 8.84
N ILE A 105 11.77 1.71 9.91
CA ILE A 105 11.50 2.44 11.17
C ILE A 105 11.70 3.95 11.00
N ILE A 106 12.62 4.39 10.15
CA ILE A 106 12.76 5.82 9.79
C ILE A 106 11.51 6.31 9.04
N TRP A 107 11.00 5.52 8.10
CA TRP A 107 9.82 5.87 7.30
C TRP A 107 8.52 5.79 8.09
N CYS A 108 8.40 4.82 8.98
CA CYS A 108 7.20 4.47 9.71
C CYS A 108 7.50 4.38 11.22
N PRO A 109 7.76 5.51 11.90
CA PRO A 109 8.24 5.50 13.30
C PRO A 109 7.25 4.87 14.28
N SER A 110 5.95 5.00 14.00
CA SER A 110 4.87 4.41 14.79
C SER A 110 5.00 2.89 14.90
N LEU A 111 5.58 2.23 13.88
CA LEU A 111 5.74 0.78 13.84
C LEU A 111 6.54 0.26 15.04
N LYS A 112 7.56 1.00 15.50
CA LYS A 112 8.39 0.62 16.64
C LYS A 112 7.58 0.45 17.92
N ARG A 113 6.56 1.30 18.13
CA ARG A 113 5.64 1.17 19.27
C ARG A 113 4.71 -0.02 19.08
N THR A 114 4.15 -0.15 17.88
CA THR A 114 3.20 -1.21 17.52
C THR A 114 3.82 -2.60 17.61
N MET A 115 5.13 -2.75 17.39
CA MET A 115 5.85 -4.02 17.56
C MET A 115 5.75 -4.61 18.97
N GLN A 116 5.46 -3.80 19.99
CA GLN A 116 5.29 -4.28 21.37
C GLN A 116 3.92 -4.94 21.62
N VAL A 117 2.99 -4.82 20.67
CA VAL A 117 1.62 -5.33 20.78
C VAL A 117 1.33 -6.25 19.59
N PRO A 118 1.43 -7.59 19.76
CA PRO A 118 1.40 -8.54 18.62
C PRO A 118 0.17 -8.44 17.71
N ILE A 119 -1.01 -8.20 18.31
CA ILE A 119 -2.27 -8.06 17.56
C ILE A 119 -2.24 -6.79 16.69
N GLU A 120 -1.80 -5.67 17.25
CA GLU A 120 -1.68 -4.42 16.49
C GLU A 120 -0.61 -4.50 15.42
N LEU A 121 0.51 -5.19 15.69
CA LEU A 121 1.57 -5.43 14.72
C LEU A 121 1.06 -6.19 13.49
N THR A 122 0.29 -7.25 13.72
CA THR A 122 -0.30 -8.05 12.64
C THR A 122 -1.22 -7.21 11.77
N LEU A 123 -2.07 -6.39 12.39
CA LEU A 123 -2.95 -5.46 11.66
C LEU A 123 -2.15 -4.43 10.88
N ALA A 124 -1.15 -3.78 11.50
CA ALA A 124 -0.29 -2.80 10.86
C ALA A 124 0.44 -3.39 9.65
N CYS A 125 1.05 -4.57 9.79
CA CYS A 125 1.75 -5.25 8.70
C CYS A 125 0.82 -5.54 7.50
N ASN A 126 -0.40 -6.03 7.76
CA ASN A 126 -1.39 -6.27 6.72
C ASN A 126 -1.79 -4.99 6.00
N GLN A 127 -1.98 -3.89 6.72
CA GLN A 127 -2.32 -2.61 6.12
C GLN A 127 -1.15 -2.00 5.32
N LEU A 128 0.07 -2.07 5.86
CA LEU A 128 1.29 -1.65 5.16
C LEU A 128 1.47 -2.44 3.85
N LYS A 129 1.27 -3.76 3.89
CA LYS A 129 1.29 -4.62 2.71
C LYS A 129 0.26 -4.19 1.67
N ARG A 130 -1.00 -3.97 2.07
CA ARG A 130 -2.05 -3.46 1.16
C ARG A 130 -1.67 -2.13 0.52
N GLY A 131 -1.09 -1.21 1.29
CA GLY A 131 -0.57 0.06 0.77
C GLY A 131 0.54 -0.13 -0.26
N ALA A 132 1.53 -0.95 0.09
CA ALA A 132 2.68 -1.26 -0.75
C ALA A 132 2.26 -1.91 -2.08
N ASP A 133 1.41 -2.93 -2.01
CA ASP A 133 0.91 -3.65 -3.19
C ASP A 133 -0.03 -2.77 -4.03
N GLY A 134 -0.86 -1.93 -3.38
CA GLY A 134 -1.71 -0.96 -4.05
C GLY A 134 -0.92 0.06 -4.86
N ALA A 135 0.12 0.66 -4.27
CA ALA A 135 0.99 1.60 -4.98
C ALA A 135 1.70 0.96 -6.18
N ARG A 136 2.17 -0.27 -6.03
CA ARG A 136 2.74 -1.04 -7.15
C ARG A 136 1.71 -1.31 -8.25
N GLY A 137 0.47 -1.63 -7.86
CA GLY A 137 -0.64 -1.81 -8.80
C GLY A 137 -0.96 -0.54 -9.57
N ASP A 138 -1.03 0.59 -8.87
CA ASP A 138 -1.25 1.91 -9.48
C ASP A 138 -0.13 2.26 -10.46
N ASP A 139 1.13 2.07 -10.07
CA ASP A 139 2.30 2.31 -10.94
C ASP A 139 2.22 1.47 -12.21
N ALA A 140 1.93 0.17 -12.08
CA ALA A 140 1.78 -0.71 -13.24
C ALA A 140 0.60 -0.33 -14.12
N ASN A 141 -0.49 0.21 -13.56
CA ASN A 141 -1.64 0.66 -14.31
C ASN A 141 -1.38 1.97 -15.05
N ILE A 142 -0.76 2.95 -14.39
CA ILE A 142 -0.37 4.22 -14.98
C ILE A 142 0.63 4.00 -16.10
N LEU A 143 1.65 3.16 -15.88
CA LEU A 143 2.69 2.89 -16.88
C LEU A 143 2.11 2.32 -18.18
N LYS A 144 1.09 1.44 -18.10
CA LYS A 144 0.41 0.90 -19.30
C LYS A 144 -0.24 1.98 -20.16
N PHE A 145 -0.78 3.02 -19.52
CA PHE A 145 -1.38 4.15 -20.21
C PHE A 145 -0.29 5.05 -20.78
N SER A 146 0.67 5.47 -19.95
CA SER A 146 1.77 6.36 -20.33
C SER A 146 2.59 5.83 -21.50
N VAL A 147 2.89 4.52 -21.53
CA VAL A 147 3.65 3.92 -22.64
C VAL A 147 2.86 3.94 -23.94
N ALA A 148 1.56 3.67 -23.92
CA ALA A 148 0.73 3.73 -25.13
C ALA A 148 0.65 5.16 -25.68
N THR A 149 0.45 6.14 -24.80
CA THR A 149 0.46 7.56 -25.16
C THR A 149 1.80 7.99 -25.76
N TRP A 150 2.90 7.66 -25.08
CA TRP A 150 4.26 7.98 -25.56
C TRP A 150 4.60 7.35 -26.92
N LEU A 151 4.14 6.12 -27.18
CA LEU A 151 4.30 5.47 -28.48
C LEU A 151 3.44 6.12 -29.57
N ASN A 152 2.25 6.61 -29.23
CA ASN A 152 1.39 7.34 -30.17
C ASN A 152 1.97 8.71 -30.54
N GLU A 153 2.81 9.30 -29.70
CA GLU A 153 3.49 10.58 -29.94
C GLU A 153 4.72 10.47 -30.86
N GLN A 154 5.12 9.25 -31.26
CA GLN A 154 6.24 9.04 -32.18
C GLN A 154 5.94 9.58 -33.59
N GLN A 155 7.00 9.85 -34.35
CA GLN A 155 6.92 10.35 -35.73
C GLN A 155 7.67 9.41 -36.69
N PRO A 156 6.97 8.74 -37.63
CA PRO A 156 5.52 8.72 -37.80
C PRO A 156 4.83 7.98 -36.64
N PRO A 157 3.56 8.32 -36.34
CA PRO A 157 2.81 7.61 -35.31
C PRO A 157 2.53 6.16 -35.75
N PRO A 158 2.32 5.24 -34.79
CA PRO A 158 1.88 3.89 -35.10
C PRO A 158 0.56 3.88 -35.87
N CYS A 159 0.43 2.93 -36.80
CA CYS A 159 -0.80 2.65 -37.51
C CYS A 159 -1.13 1.16 -37.31
N PRO A 160 -2.24 0.81 -36.64
CA PRO A 160 -3.21 1.70 -35.97
C PRO A 160 -2.63 2.39 -34.71
N LEU A 161 -3.28 3.42 -34.20
CA LEU A 161 -2.90 4.00 -32.90
C LEU A 161 -3.15 2.99 -31.76
N LEU A 162 -2.30 3.06 -30.73
CA LEU A 162 -2.43 2.24 -29.53
C LEU A 162 -3.49 2.84 -28.61
N LEU A 163 -4.61 2.13 -28.44
CA LEU A 163 -5.63 2.51 -27.45
C LEU A 163 -5.08 2.26 -26.05
N ALA A 164 -5.14 3.27 -25.18
CA ALA A 164 -4.49 3.23 -23.86
C ALA A 164 -5.26 2.40 -22.82
N ASP A 165 -6.54 2.12 -23.06
CA ASP A 165 -7.45 1.30 -22.25
C ASP A 165 -7.66 -0.13 -22.82
N ASP A 166 -7.38 -0.36 -24.11
CA ASP A 166 -7.45 -1.69 -24.75
C ASP A 166 -6.06 -2.32 -24.94
N LYS A 167 -5.95 -3.61 -24.61
CA LYS A 167 -4.72 -4.41 -24.75
C LYS A 167 -4.69 -5.27 -26.02
N ARG A 168 -5.82 -5.46 -26.72
CA ARG A 168 -5.93 -6.39 -27.86
C ARG A 168 -5.00 -6.01 -29.01
N GLY A 169 -4.88 -4.72 -29.30
CA GLY A 169 -4.02 -4.15 -30.34
C GLY A 169 -2.59 -3.83 -29.88
N ARG A 170 -2.03 -4.58 -28.92
CA ARG A 170 -0.66 -4.38 -28.41
C ARG A 170 0.12 -5.71 -28.39
N GLY A 171 1.36 -5.66 -27.92
CA GLY A 171 2.23 -6.83 -27.88
C GLY A 171 2.59 -7.28 -29.28
N PHE A 172 2.62 -8.60 -29.52
CA PHE A 172 2.91 -9.15 -30.84
C PHE A 172 1.78 -8.94 -31.86
N ASN A 173 0.56 -8.55 -31.43
CA ASN A 173 -0.57 -8.28 -32.33
C ASN A 173 -0.44 -6.95 -33.09
N HIS A 174 0.54 -6.12 -32.75
CA HIS A 174 0.76 -4.82 -33.37
C HIS A 174 2.21 -4.70 -33.82
N ASP A 175 2.44 -4.18 -35.03
CA ASP A 175 3.78 -4.19 -35.65
C ASP A 175 4.81 -3.39 -34.84
N LEU A 176 4.48 -2.18 -34.38
CA LEU A 176 5.38 -1.38 -33.53
C LEU A 176 5.70 -2.04 -32.18
N THR A 177 4.68 -2.43 -31.39
CA THR A 177 4.97 -3.02 -30.07
C THR A 177 5.59 -4.41 -30.17
N GLY A 178 5.26 -5.16 -31.23
CA GLY A 178 5.86 -6.45 -31.48
C GLY A 178 7.33 -6.33 -31.86
N SER A 179 7.72 -5.32 -32.65
CA SER A 179 9.12 -5.07 -32.96
C SER A 179 9.94 -4.71 -31.72
N LEU A 180 9.35 -3.93 -30.79
CA LEU A 180 9.99 -3.55 -29.53
C LEU A 180 10.15 -4.73 -28.55
N LEU A 181 9.25 -5.72 -28.62
CA LEU A 181 9.26 -6.89 -27.75
C LEU A 181 9.98 -8.10 -28.36
N CYS A 182 10.26 -8.07 -29.67
CA CYS A 182 10.87 -9.17 -30.39
C CYS A 182 12.24 -9.51 -29.78
N PRO A 183 12.46 -10.77 -29.35
CA PRO A 183 13.78 -11.22 -28.93
C PRO A 183 14.84 -10.98 -30.00
N VAL A 184 16.09 -10.82 -29.57
CA VAL A 184 17.24 -10.61 -30.47
C VAL A 184 17.47 -11.80 -31.42
N ASP A 185 17.03 -12.99 -31.02
CA ASP A 185 17.15 -14.22 -31.81
C ASP A 185 16.21 -14.25 -33.03
N PHE A 186 15.23 -13.34 -33.07
CA PHE A 186 14.23 -13.26 -34.14
C PHE A 186 14.30 -11.93 -34.87
N ASN A 187 14.12 -11.99 -36.19
CA ASN A 187 14.03 -10.78 -37.02
C ASN A 187 12.58 -10.37 -37.23
N TRP A 188 12.11 -9.35 -36.51
CA TRP A 188 10.75 -8.84 -36.67
C TRP A 188 10.48 -8.26 -38.07
N LEU A 189 11.49 -7.80 -38.80
CA LEU A 189 11.27 -7.27 -40.16
C LEU A 189 10.94 -8.39 -41.15
N ASP A 190 11.32 -9.64 -40.84
CA ASP A 190 10.99 -10.82 -41.62
C ASP A 190 9.51 -11.22 -41.41
N ALA A 191 8.71 -11.16 -42.48
CA ALA A 191 7.28 -11.42 -42.41
C ALA A 191 6.93 -12.85 -41.96
N PRO A 192 7.56 -13.92 -42.50
CA PRO A 192 7.41 -15.28 -41.98
C PRO A 192 7.66 -15.38 -40.47
N THR A 193 8.74 -14.77 -39.97
CA THR A 193 9.05 -14.73 -38.53
C THR A 193 7.93 -14.07 -37.72
N ARG A 194 7.42 -12.90 -38.15
CA ARG A 194 6.30 -12.24 -37.46
C ARG A 194 5.04 -13.11 -37.43
N TYR A 195 4.67 -13.73 -38.55
CA TYR A 195 3.49 -14.58 -38.62
C TYR A 195 3.64 -15.81 -37.72
N ALA A 196 4.81 -16.45 -37.75
CA ALA A 196 5.07 -17.61 -36.90
C ALA A 196 5.03 -17.27 -35.40
N ILE A 197 5.53 -16.10 -35.00
CA ILE A 197 5.41 -15.61 -33.61
C ILE A 197 3.93 -15.38 -33.25
N ARG A 198 3.15 -14.74 -34.12
CA ARG A 198 1.70 -14.46 -33.90
C ARG A 198 0.86 -15.73 -33.82
N ASP A 199 1.21 -16.74 -34.61
CA ASP A 199 0.52 -18.03 -34.66
C ASP A 199 1.02 -19.03 -33.60
N TYR A 200 1.92 -18.60 -32.71
CA TYR A 200 2.50 -19.43 -31.65
C TYR A 200 3.19 -20.69 -32.18
N HIS A 201 3.87 -20.58 -33.32
CA HIS A 201 4.59 -21.70 -33.92
C HIS A 201 5.68 -22.23 -32.96
N PRO A 202 5.82 -23.55 -32.75
CA PRO A 202 6.75 -24.11 -31.75
C PRO A 202 8.21 -23.64 -31.90
N ASN A 203 8.69 -23.48 -33.14
CA ASN A 203 10.06 -23.01 -33.42
C ASN A 203 10.28 -21.50 -33.20
N TYR A 204 9.20 -20.74 -33.00
CA TYR A 204 9.22 -19.30 -32.76
C TYR A 204 8.60 -18.97 -31.38
N ALA A 205 8.58 -19.96 -30.48
CA ALA A 205 8.07 -19.81 -29.14
C ALA A 205 8.95 -18.82 -28.36
N ILE A 206 8.34 -17.68 -28.01
CA ILE A 206 9.00 -16.66 -27.22
C ILE A 206 8.89 -17.03 -25.74
N THR A 207 10.03 -17.25 -25.07
CA THR A 207 10.09 -17.68 -23.66
C THR A 207 10.84 -16.69 -22.79
N ALA A 208 10.56 -16.69 -21.48
CA ALA A 208 11.17 -15.76 -20.53
C ALA A 208 12.72 -15.75 -20.53
N HIS A 209 13.36 -16.85 -20.97
CA HIS A 209 14.82 -16.95 -21.04
C HIS A 209 15.45 -16.09 -22.14
N MET A 210 14.66 -15.62 -23.10
CA MET A 210 15.12 -14.78 -24.21
C MET A 210 15.29 -13.31 -23.84
N TRP A 211 14.92 -12.92 -22.61
CA TRP A 211 15.14 -11.58 -22.10
C TRP A 211 16.26 -11.54 -21.07
N PRO A 212 16.98 -10.41 -20.94
CA PRO A 212 17.96 -10.24 -19.90
C PRO A 212 17.38 -10.60 -18.55
N ARG A 213 18.02 -11.54 -17.86
CA ARG A 213 17.73 -11.75 -16.45
C ARG A 213 18.22 -10.51 -15.74
N GLY A 214 17.38 -9.91 -14.91
CA GLY A 214 17.84 -8.87 -13.99
C GLY A 214 18.90 -9.50 -13.11
N ASN A 215 20.18 -9.17 -13.35
CA ASN A 215 21.25 -9.58 -12.46
C ASN A 215 20.94 -8.98 -11.09
N THR A 216 20.52 -9.84 -10.16
CA THR A 216 20.42 -9.48 -8.74
C THR A 216 21.84 -9.37 -8.22
N CYS A 217 22.39 -8.16 -8.31
CA CYS A 217 23.59 -7.75 -7.56
C CYS A 217 23.20 -7.34 -6.13
#